data_AF-A0A4R4R2V7-F1
#
_entry.id   AF-A0A4R4R2V7-F1
#
_cell.length_a   1.000
_cell.length_b   1.000
_cell.length_c   1.000
_cell.angle_alpha   90.00
_cell.angle_beta   90.00
_cell.angle_gamma   90.00
#
_symmetry.space_group_name_H-M   'P 1'
#
loop_
_entity.id
_entity.type
_entity.pdbx_description
1 polymer ?
#
loop_
_entity_poly.entity_id
_entity_poly.type
_entity_poly.pdbx_seq_one_letter_code
_entity_poly.pdbx_strand_id
1 'polypeptide(L)' 'MSERRRDEDKPLADRRAEENAPQEEDHDFGDEHAPGPTDPPIAEAETPGGEDEGYTPQTEIPD' A
#
# COMPACT_ATOMS: atom_id res chain seq x y z
N MET A 1 -26.98 -35.76 5.55
CA MET A 1 -26.88 -34.51 6.31
C MET A 1 -26.00 -33.62 5.46
N SER A 2 -26.54 -32.60 4.79
CA SER A 2 -25.68 -31.71 4.00
C SER A 2 -24.87 -30.88 4.99
N GLU A 3 -23.57 -31.18 5.14
CA GLU A 3 -22.66 -30.32 5.89
C GLU A 3 -22.78 -28.91 5.34
N ARG A 4 -23.41 -28.02 6.12
CA ARG A 4 -23.41 -26.59 5.86
C ARG A 4 -21.96 -26.13 6.01
N ARG A 5 -21.24 -26.00 4.90
CA ARG A 5 -19.89 -25.43 4.86
C ARG A 5 -19.95 -24.06 5.51
N ARG A 6 -19.06 -23.79 6.46
CA ARG A 6 -19.02 -22.52 7.18
C ARG A 6 -18.36 -21.48 6.29
N ASP A 7 -18.67 -20.20 6.49
CA ASP A 7 -18.04 -19.12 5.73
C ASP A 7 -16.52 -19.05 5.99
N GLU A 8 -16.07 -19.55 7.13
CA GLU A 8 -14.67 -19.76 7.52
C GLU A 8 -13.92 -20.66 6.52
N ASP A 9 -14.62 -21.60 5.89
CA ASP A 9 -14.07 -22.60 4.98
C ASP A 9 -13.91 -22.05 3.55
N LYS A 10 -14.50 -20.88 3.24
CA LYS A 10 -14.36 -20.23 1.92
C LYS A 10 -12.96 -19.63 1.77
N PRO A 11 -12.34 -19.70 0.57
CA PRO A 11 -11.10 -18.98 0.32
C PRO A 11 -11.33 -17.47 0.46
N LEU A 12 -10.27 -16.75 0.84
CA LEU A 12 -10.37 -15.34 1.22
C LEU A 12 -10.97 -14.46 0.10
N ALA A 13 -10.63 -14.76 -1.16
CA ALA A 13 -11.16 -14.03 -2.32
C ALA A 13 -12.68 -14.17 -2.44
N ASP A 14 -13.22 -15.39 -2.31
CA ASP A 14 -14.66 -15.64 -2.41
C ASP A 14 -15.42 -15.00 -1.24
N ARG A 15 -14.81 -14.95 -0.05
CA ARG A 15 -15.37 -14.28 1.13
C ARG A 15 -15.43 -12.76 0.97
N ARG A 16 -14.45 -12.17 0.28
CA ARG A 16 -14.39 -10.72 -0.03
C ARG A 16 -15.30 -10.31 -1.19
N ALA A 17 -15.61 -11.25 -2.09
CA ALA A 17 -16.51 -11.04 -3.23
C ALA A 17 -18.00 -11.17 -2.87
N GLU A 18 -18.32 -11.53 -1.62
CA GLU A 18 -19.69 -11.67 -1.14
C GLU A 18 -20.39 -10.30 -1.05
N GLU A 19 -21.65 -10.25 -1.47
CA GLU A 19 -22.46 -9.03 -1.46
C GLU A 19 -22.58 -8.51 -0.03
N ASN A 20 -22.03 -7.31 0.25
CA ASN A 20 -21.90 -6.69 1.58
C ASN A 20 -20.76 -7.20 2.48
N ALA A 21 -19.78 -7.93 1.94
CA ALA A 21 -18.54 -8.17 2.68
C ALA A 21 -17.91 -6.82 3.09
N PRO A 22 -17.50 -6.64 4.37
CA PRO A 22 -16.78 -5.44 4.80
C PRO A 22 -15.57 -5.25 3.90
N GLN A 23 -15.57 -4.16 3.12
CA GLN A 23 -14.38 -3.72 2.43
C GLN A 23 -13.48 -3.07 3.49
N GLU A 24 -12.17 -3.27 3.35
CA GLU A 24 -11.22 -2.37 4.01
C GLU A 24 -11.59 -0.96 3.52
N GLU A 25 -11.83 -0.03 4.44
CA GLU A 25 -11.98 1.36 4.03
C GLU A 25 -10.69 1.75 3.32
N ASP A 26 -10.78 2.42 2.18
CA ASP A 26 -9.63 3.05 1.51
C ASP A 26 -9.10 4.12 2.48
N HIS A 27 -8.34 3.69 3.47
CA HIS A 27 -7.58 4.57 4.32
C HIS A 27 -6.57 5.22 3.39
N ASP A 28 -6.59 6.55 3.30
CA ASP A 28 -5.62 7.27 2.49
C ASP A 28 -4.25 7.17 3.16
N PHE A 29 -3.54 6.07 2.88
CA PHE A 29 -2.17 5.82 3.36
C PHE A 29 -1.20 6.92 2.92
N GLY A 30 -1.56 7.72 1.90
CA GLY A 30 -0.75 8.85 1.45
C GLY A 30 -0.68 9.97 2.50
N ASP A 31 -1.79 10.22 3.19
CA ASP A 31 -1.86 11.25 4.24
C ASP A 31 -1.07 10.85 5.50
N GLU A 32 -0.87 9.56 5.75
CA GLU A 32 -0.09 9.06 6.90
C GLU A 32 1.39 9.44 6.82
N HIS A 33 1.89 9.65 5.60
CA HIS A 33 3.27 10.04 5.32
C HIS A 33 3.41 11.49 4.85
N ALA A 34 2.30 12.25 4.84
CA ALA A 34 2.36 13.66 4.51
C ALA A 34 3.17 14.42 5.58
N PRO A 35 4.11 15.30 5.19
CA PRO A 35 4.85 16.12 6.14
C PRO A 35 3.91 16.95 7.02
N GLY A 36 4.12 16.90 8.33
CA GLY A 36 3.42 17.72 9.30
C GLY A 36 3.89 19.17 9.34
N PRO A 37 3.19 20.05 10.10
CA PRO A 37 3.49 21.48 10.15
C PRO A 37 4.86 21.83 10.77
N THR A 38 5.46 20.88 11.49
CA THR A 38 6.77 21.02 12.12
C THR A 38 7.86 20.24 11.39
N ASP A 39 7.50 19.47 10.37
CA ASP A 39 8.47 18.68 9.62
C ASP A 39 9.27 19.57 8.68
N PRO A 40 10.55 19.22 8.42
CA PRO A 40 11.34 19.92 7.43
C PRO A 40 10.68 19.82 6.04
N PRO A 41 10.86 20.83 5.17
CA PRO A 41 10.35 20.76 3.81
C PRO A 41 11.00 19.59 3.06
N ILE A 42 10.23 18.97 2.17
CA ILE A 42 10.77 18.01 1.20
C ILE A 42 11.82 18.73 0.34
N ALA A 43 12.97 18.08 0.17
CA ALA A 43 14.05 18.57 -0.67
C ALA A 43 13.57 18.72 -2.13
N GLU A 44 13.93 19.82 -2.81
CA GLU A 44 13.61 19.97 -4.23
C GLU A 44 14.40 18.95 -5.06
N ALA A 45 13.85 18.50 -6.19
CA ALA A 45 14.48 17.47 -7.04
C ALA A 45 15.90 17.84 -7.51
N GLU A 46 16.23 19.13 -7.62
CA GLU A 46 17.55 19.61 -8.04
C GLU A 46 18.53 19.83 -6.86
N THR A 47 18.11 19.53 -5.62
CA THR A 47 18.98 19.67 -4.46
C THR A 47 19.85 18.42 -4.27
N PRO A 48 21.17 18.60 -4.04
CA PRO A 48 22.06 17.47 -3.81
C PRO A 48 21.60 16.58 -2.65
N GLY A 49 21.50 15.27 -2.88
CA GLY A 49 21.01 14.28 -1.93
C GLY A 49 19.49 14.12 -1.87
N GLY A 50 18.74 14.67 -2.84
CA GLY A 50 17.32 14.38 -3.03
C GLY A 50 17.06 12.90 -3.37
N GLU A 51 15.80 12.48 -3.29
CA GLU A 51 15.39 11.08 -3.54
C GLU A 51 15.72 10.58 -4.96
N ASP A 52 15.80 11.51 -5.92
CA ASP A 52 16.20 11.24 -7.30
C ASP A 52 17.73 11.06 -7.46
N GLU A 53 18.53 11.48 -6.47
CA GLU A 53 19.98 11.37 -6.51
C GLU A 53 20.48 10.11 -5.79
N GLY A 54 20.96 9.14 -6.56
CA GLY A 54 21.78 8.03 -6.04
C GLY A 54 21.02 6.76 -5.66
N TYR A 55 19.69 6.70 -5.82
CA TYR A 55 18.98 5.42 -5.79
C TYR A 55 19.11 4.72 -7.15
N THR A 56 19.92 3.66 -7.19
CA THR A 56 19.91 2.69 -8.28
C THR A 56 19.14 1.46 -7.80
N PRO A 57 18.09 1.02 -8.52
CA PRO A 57 17.34 -0.17 -8.12
C PRO A 57 18.27 -1.39 -8.01
N GLN A 58 18.11 -2.21 -6.98
CA GLN A 58 18.88 -3.47 -6.86
C GLN A 58 18.65 -4.43 -8.04
N THR A 59 17.58 -4.23 -8.82
CA THR A 59 17.24 -5.01 -10.01
C THR A 59 17.62 -4.32 -11.32
N GLU A 60 18.27 -3.16 -11.28
CA GLU A 60 18.77 -2.50 -12.49
C GLU A 60 19.85 -3.38 -13.13
N ILE A 61 19.66 -3.73 -14.40
CA ILE A 61 20.65 -4.46 -15.18
C ILE A 61 21.52 -3.39 -15.86
N PRO A 62 22.83 -3.31 -15.57
CA PRO A 62 23.71 -2.39 -16.29
C PRO A 62 23.81 -2.81 -17.76
N ASP A 63 23.71 -1.82 -18.67
CA ASP A 63 23.90 -1.98 -20.12
C ASP A 63 25.36 -2.35 -20.50
#